data_AF-A0A4U3AJW8-F1
#
_entry.id   AF-A0A4U3AJW8-F1
#
_cell.length_a   1.000
_cell.length_b   1.000
_cell.length_c   1.000
_cell.angle_alpha   90.00
_cell.angle_beta   90.00
_cell.angle_gamma   90.00
#
_symmetry.space_group_name_H-M   'P 1'
#
loop_
_entity.id
_entity.type
_entity.pdbx_description
1 polymer ?
#
loop_
_entity_poly.entity_id
_entity_poly.type
_entity_poly.pdbx_seq_one_letter_code
_entity_poly.pdbx_strand_id
1 'polypeptide(L)'
;KTDRSYALDAMIAICNRAEYWIRNFQSEKLIAVNQERNTEFYNTLDERQKEWLVEVCNILRSNKDYSNLMEQLYSICHHENKKIMKENQKQLFIIIYRLIINQSSGPRIPLLIHVVGIEKSIILLDF
;
A
#
# COMPACT_ATOMS: atom_id res chain seq x y z
N LYS A 1 12.09 14.69 18.24
CA LYS A 1 12.59 15.06 16.89
C LYS A 1 12.11 16.48 16.63
N THR A 2 13.02 17.42 16.45
CA THR A 2 12.68 18.82 16.11
C THR A 2 12.07 18.81 14.71
N ASP A 3 10.79 19.16 14.61
CA ASP A 3 10.17 19.46 13.32
C ASP A 3 10.91 20.66 12.74
N ARG A 4 11.74 20.42 11.73
CA ARG A 4 12.40 21.50 11.02
C ARG A 4 11.34 22.13 10.12
N SER A 5 10.94 23.36 10.45
CA SER A 5 10.14 24.17 9.55
C SER A 5 11.02 24.58 8.37
N TYR A 6 10.71 24.04 7.19
CA TYR A 6 11.34 24.47 5.93
C TYR A 6 10.40 25.44 5.23
N ALA A 7 10.94 26.52 4.68
CA ALA A 7 10.22 27.32 3.70
C ALA A 7 9.83 26.43 2.51
N LEU A 8 8.67 26.70 1.89
CA LEU A 8 8.13 25.90 0.79
C LEU A 8 9.16 25.70 -0.33
N ASP A 9 9.89 26.75 -0.70
CA ASP A 9 10.92 26.70 -1.75
C ASP A 9 12.07 25.75 -1.40
N ALA A 10 12.48 25.72 -0.12
CA ALA A 10 13.50 24.80 0.35
C ALA A 10 13.01 23.35 0.30
N MET A 11 11.74 23.11 0.63
CA MET A 11 11.12 21.78 0.53
C MET A 11 11.04 21.32 -0.93
N ILE A 12 10.60 22.20 -1.85
CA ILE A 12 10.57 21.90 -3.29
C ILE A 12 11.97 21.57 -3.81
N ALA A 13 13.00 22.35 -3.43
CA ALA A 13 14.37 22.08 -3.84
C ALA A 13 14.92 20.75 -3.31
N ILE A 14 14.47 20.28 -2.14
CA ILE A 14 14.80 18.96 -1.61
C ILE A 14 14.07 17.88 -2.42
N CYS A 15 12.77 18.03 -2.66
CA CYS A 15 11.96 17.09 -3.43
C CYS A 15 12.50 16.89 -4.85
N ASN A 16 12.82 17.98 -5.57
CA ASN A 16 13.36 17.91 -6.93
C ASN A 16 14.70 17.16 -6.98
N ARG A 17 15.58 17.39 -6.01
CA ARG A 17 16.87 16.67 -5.92
C ARG A 17 16.65 15.19 -5.61
N ALA A 18 15.73 14.87 -4.72
CA ALA A 18 15.38 13.48 -4.40
C ALA A 18 14.81 12.76 -5.63
N GLU A 19 13.88 13.38 -6.34
CA GLU A 19 13.32 12.85 -7.58
C GLU A 19 14.39 12.62 -8.64
N TYR A 20 15.23 13.63 -8.90
CA TYR A 20 16.32 13.52 -9.86
C TYR A 20 17.26 12.37 -9.50
N TRP A 21 17.62 12.24 -8.22
CA TRP A 21 18.50 11.18 -7.78
C TRP A 21 17.89 9.79 -7.99
N ILE A 22 16.61 9.60 -7.63
CA ILE A 22 15.90 8.33 -7.84
C ILE A 22 15.85 7.99 -9.33
N ARG A 23 15.44 8.93 -10.18
CA ARG A 23 15.28 8.66 -11.62
C ARG A 23 16.60 8.32 -12.33
N ASN A 24 17.70 8.94 -11.94
CA ASN A 24 18.97 8.82 -12.66
C ASN A 24 19.94 7.80 -12.04
N PHE A 25 19.84 7.51 -10.74
CA PHE A 25 20.82 6.69 -10.03
C PHE A 25 20.22 5.49 -9.27
N GLN A 26 18.89 5.45 -9.11
CA GLN A 26 18.18 4.39 -8.38
C GLN A 26 16.83 4.10 -9.02
N SER A 27 16.82 3.85 -10.32
CA SER A 27 15.58 3.60 -11.07
C SER A 27 14.78 2.42 -10.52
N GLU A 28 15.44 1.43 -9.90
CA GLU A 28 14.77 0.31 -9.22
C GLU A 28 13.96 0.72 -7.99
N LYS A 29 14.21 1.90 -7.41
CA LYS A 29 13.45 2.46 -6.28
C LYS A 29 12.28 3.32 -6.74
N LEU A 30 12.10 3.51 -8.04
CA LEU A 30 10.96 4.25 -8.56
C LEU A 30 9.68 3.43 -8.33
N ILE A 31 8.75 4.01 -7.59
CA ILE A 31 7.44 3.42 -7.34
C ILE A 31 6.44 4.07 -8.28
N ALA A 32 5.78 3.25 -9.10
CA ALA A 32 4.71 3.67 -9.97
C ALA A 32 3.41 2.99 -9.52
N VAL A 33 2.35 3.78 -9.40
CA VAL A 33 1.00 3.25 -9.14
C VAL A 33 0.47 2.67 -10.44
N ASN A 34 -0.10 1.47 -10.36
CA ASN A 34 -0.77 0.83 -11.47
C ASN A 34 -1.89 1.73 -12.02
N GLN A 35 -1.99 1.79 -13.35
CA GLN A 35 -3.05 2.55 -14.01
C GLN A 35 -4.32 1.71 -14.14
N GLU A 36 -4.17 0.40 -14.24
CA GLU A 36 -5.25 -0.57 -14.40
C GLU A 36 -5.14 -1.67 -13.33
N ARG A 37 -6.26 -2.36 -13.09
CA ARG A 37 -6.31 -3.51 -12.18
C ARG A 37 -5.40 -4.63 -12.68
N ASN A 38 -4.54 -5.14 -11.79
CA ASN A 38 -3.63 -6.25 -12.10
C ASN A 38 -4.37 -7.60 -12.05
N THR A 39 -5.24 -7.81 -13.04
CA THR A 39 -6.13 -8.98 -13.16
C THR A 39 -5.35 -10.28 -13.33
N GLU A 40 -4.21 -10.24 -14.02
CA GLU A 40 -3.33 -11.40 -14.16
C GLU A 40 -2.86 -11.90 -12.80
N PHE A 41 -2.35 -11.01 -11.94
CA PHE A 41 -1.95 -11.40 -10.59
C PHE A 41 -3.14 -11.80 -9.72
N TYR A 42 -4.25 -11.06 -9.78
CA TYR A 42 -5.45 -11.39 -9.01
C TYR A 42 -5.95 -12.81 -9.28
N ASN A 43 -5.90 -13.25 -10.53
CA ASN A 43 -6.31 -14.61 -10.91
C ASN A 43 -5.41 -15.72 -10.34
N THR A 44 -4.20 -15.38 -9.86
CA THR A 44 -3.31 -16.34 -9.17
C THR A 44 -3.63 -16.51 -7.69
N LEU A 45 -4.49 -15.65 -7.13
CA LEU A 45 -4.85 -15.69 -5.72
C LEU A 45 -5.82 -16.83 -5.43
N ASP A 46 -5.68 -17.44 -4.26
CA ASP A 46 -6.67 -18.39 -3.75
C ASP A 46 -7.93 -17.67 -3.23
N GLU A 47 -9.00 -18.42 -2.99
CA GLU A 47 -10.28 -17.86 -2.55
C GLU A 47 -10.17 -17.11 -1.21
N ARG A 48 -9.33 -17.60 -0.29
CA ARG A 48 -9.14 -16.93 1.01
C ARG A 48 -8.44 -15.58 0.85
N GLN A 49 -7.47 -15.51 -0.05
CA GLN A 49 -6.77 -14.27 -0.39
C GLN A 49 -7.69 -13.25 -1.08
N LYS A 50 -8.61 -13.72 -1.93
CA LYS A 50 -9.63 -12.86 -2.54
C LYS A 50 -10.62 -12.33 -1.50
N GLU A 51 -11.06 -13.15 -0.55
CA GLU A 51 -11.87 -12.70 0.59
C GLU A 51 -11.17 -11.61 1.40
N TRP A 52 -9.87 -11.75 1.67
CA TRP A 52 -9.11 -10.69 2.35
C TRP A 52 -9.19 -9.36 1.62
N LEU A 53 -9.13 -9.35 0.28
CA LEU A 53 -9.24 -8.12 -0.51
C LEU A 53 -10.61 -7.47 -0.38
N VAL A 54 -11.68 -8.27 -0.33
CA VAL A 54 -13.03 -7.76 -0.07
C VAL A 54 -13.11 -7.10 1.32
N GLU A 55 -12.55 -7.76 2.35
CA GLU A 55 -12.47 -7.20 3.70
C GLU A 55 -11.65 -5.89 3.74
N VAL A 56 -10.51 -5.83 3.03
CA VAL A 56 -9.71 -4.61 2.88
C VAL A 56 -10.54 -3.50 2.25
N CYS A 57 -11.24 -3.76 1.16
CA CYS A 57 -12.06 -2.75 0.49
C CYS A 57 -13.18 -2.24 1.40
N ASN A 58 -13.81 -3.10 2.19
CA ASN A 58 -14.83 -2.71 3.16
C ASN A 58 -14.26 -1.81 4.27
N ILE A 59 -13.06 -2.11 4.76
CA ILE A 59 -12.34 -1.26 5.71
C ILE A 59 -12.02 0.11 5.08
N LEU A 60 -11.49 0.15 3.86
CA LEU A 60 -11.16 1.41 3.18
C LEU A 60 -12.39 2.29 2.93
N ARG A 61 -13.55 1.69 2.59
CA ARG A 61 -14.81 2.43 2.38
C ARG A 61 -15.38 3.00 3.68
N SER A 62 -15.16 2.33 4.81
CA SER A 62 -15.71 2.73 6.12
C SER A 62 -14.77 3.66 6.91
N ASN A 63 -13.46 3.63 6.64
CA ASN A 63 -12.45 4.33 7.42
C ASN A 63 -11.95 5.61 6.72
N LYS A 64 -12.73 6.70 6.85
CA LYS A 64 -12.44 7.99 6.19
C LYS A 64 -11.19 8.70 6.71
N ASP A 65 -10.82 8.47 7.98
CA ASP A 65 -9.73 9.20 8.66
C ASP A 65 -8.44 8.37 8.76
N TYR A 66 -8.40 7.18 8.16
CA TYR A 66 -7.28 6.22 8.24
C TYR A 66 -6.89 5.81 9.68
N SER A 67 -7.74 6.12 10.66
CA SER A 67 -7.48 5.85 12.07
C SER A 67 -7.49 4.35 12.32
N ASN A 68 -6.47 3.84 13.00
CA ASN A 68 -6.31 2.40 13.28
C ASN A 68 -6.32 1.48 12.05
N LEU A 69 -6.08 2.01 10.84
CA LEU A 69 -6.11 1.22 9.60
C LEU A 69 -5.22 -0.03 9.69
N MET A 70 -4.00 0.10 10.21
CA MET A 70 -3.10 -1.05 10.35
C MET A 70 -3.65 -2.14 11.26
N GLU A 71 -4.29 -1.75 12.37
CA GLU A 71 -4.88 -2.71 13.32
C GLU A 71 -6.01 -3.50 12.65
N GLN A 72 -6.89 -2.79 11.91
CA GLN A 72 -7.98 -3.39 11.15
C GLN A 72 -7.46 -4.32 10.04
N LEU A 73 -6.41 -3.93 9.32
CA LEU A 73 -5.79 -4.79 8.31
C LEU A 73 -5.17 -6.05 8.93
N TYR A 74 -4.54 -5.93 10.10
CA TYR A 74 -3.96 -7.08 10.79
C TYR A 74 -5.02 -8.05 11.31
N SER A 75 -6.23 -7.60 11.63
CA SER A 75 -7.30 -8.46 12.12
C SER A 75 -7.95 -9.32 11.02
N ILE A 76 -7.88 -8.91 9.75
CA ILE A 76 -8.38 -9.72 8.60
C ILE A 76 -7.74 -11.12 8.59
N CYS A 77 -6.43 -11.16 8.84
CA CYS A 77 -5.64 -12.39 8.80
C CYS A 77 -5.56 -13.10 10.16
N HIS A 78 -6.51 -12.85 11.08
CA HIS A 78 -6.50 -13.46 12.40
C HIS A 78 -6.47 -14.99 12.32
N HIS A 79 -5.64 -15.60 13.16
CA HIS A 79 -5.51 -17.04 13.27
C HIS A 79 -4.98 -17.40 14.66
N GLU A 80 -5.47 -18.49 15.26
CA GLU A 80 -5.08 -18.92 16.61
C GLU A 80 -3.56 -19.17 16.72
N ASN A 81 -3.00 -19.84 15.70
CA ASN A 81 -1.56 -19.98 15.55
C ASN A 81 -0.92 -18.67 15.10
N LYS A 82 -0.15 -18.03 16.00
CA LYS A 82 0.57 -16.78 15.76
C LYS A 82 1.55 -16.82 14.58
N LYS A 83 2.15 -17.98 14.27
CA LYS A 83 3.08 -18.11 13.14
C LYS A 83 2.33 -18.00 11.81
N ILE A 84 1.18 -18.68 11.72
CA ILE A 84 0.30 -18.64 10.54
C ILE A 84 -0.28 -17.24 10.37
N MET A 85 -0.77 -16.62 11.45
CA MET A 85 -1.29 -15.26 11.43
C MET A 85 -0.27 -14.26 10.84
N LYS A 86 0.97 -14.29 11.32
CA LYS A 86 2.03 -13.39 10.82
C LYS A 86 2.36 -13.62 9.35
N GLU A 87 2.38 -14.88 8.90
CA GLU A 87 2.62 -15.18 7.49
C GLU A 87 1.46 -14.67 6.63
N ASN A 88 0.20 -14.91 7.04
CA ASN A 88 -0.97 -14.41 6.33
C ASN A 88 -0.98 -12.88 6.24
N GLN A 89 -0.67 -12.18 7.33
CA GLN A 89 -0.56 -10.71 7.35
C GLN A 89 0.52 -10.22 6.37
N LYS A 90 1.67 -10.91 6.31
CA LYS A 90 2.73 -10.59 5.36
C LYS A 90 2.27 -10.83 3.92
N GLN A 91 1.59 -11.94 3.65
CA GLN A 91 1.04 -12.25 2.33
C GLN A 91 0.00 -11.21 1.89
N LEU A 92 -0.92 -10.80 2.78
CA LEU A 92 -1.87 -9.73 2.52
C LEU A 92 -1.17 -8.45 2.05
N PHE A 93 -0.09 -8.04 2.72
CA PHE A 93 0.65 -6.83 2.33
C PHE A 93 1.36 -6.98 0.99
N ILE A 94 1.93 -8.15 0.70
CA ILE A 94 2.52 -8.44 -0.61
C ILE A 94 1.45 -8.34 -1.70
N ILE A 95 0.26 -8.89 -1.46
CA ILE A 95 -0.86 -8.83 -2.40
C ILE A 95 -1.24 -7.36 -2.66
N ILE A 96 -1.43 -6.55 -1.62
CA ILE A 96 -1.74 -5.13 -1.76
C ILE A 96 -0.67 -4.40 -2.57
N TYR A 97 0.62 -4.63 -2.30
CA TYR A 97 1.69 -3.99 -3.08
C TYR A 97 1.68 -4.43 -4.54
N ARG A 98 1.47 -5.71 -4.84
CA ARG A 98 1.43 -6.21 -6.23
C ARG A 98 0.24 -5.66 -7.01
N LEU A 99 -0.91 -5.47 -6.35
CA LEU A 99 -2.11 -4.90 -6.97
C LEU A 99 -2.02 -3.38 -7.18
N ILE A 100 -1.45 -2.64 -6.22
CA ILE A 100 -1.38 -1.17 -6.30
C ILE A 100 -0.16 -0.66 -7.07
N ILE A 101 1.02 -1.25 -6.86
CA ILE A 101 2.30 -0.74 -7.40
C ILE A 101 3.12 -1.78 -8.17
N ASN A 102 2.58 -2.99 -8.37
CA ASN A 102 3.25 -4.11 -9.04
C ASN A 102 4.64 -4.46 -8.46
N GLN A 103 4.81 -4.31 -7.15
CA GLN A 103 6.02 -4.67 -6.42
C GLN A 103 5.67 -5.60 -5.26
N SER A 104 6.64 -6.39 -4.77
CA SER A 104 6.43 -7.27 -3.61
C SER A 104 6.63 -6.55 -2.27
N SER A 105 7.09 -5.31 -2.29
CA SER A 105 7.38 -4.50 -1.10
C SER A 105 7.21 -3.03 -1.45
N GLY A 106 6.97 -2.19 -0.44
CA GLY A 106 6.77 -0.76 -0.65
C GLY A 106 6.77 0.04 0.65
N PRO A 107 6.35 1.31 0.60
CA PRO A 107 6.16 2.14 1.78
C PRO A 107 5.06 1.54 2.67
N ARG A 108 5.00 1.96 3.93
CA ARG A 108 3.96 1.50 4.86
C ARG A 108 2.56 1.68 4.23
N ILE A 109 1.71 0.65 4.35
CA ILE A 109 0.37 0.62 3.73
C ILE A 109 -0.44 1.91 3.98
N PRO A 110 -0.54 2.48 5.20
CA PRO A 110 -1.33 3.70 5.40
C PRO A 110 -0.79 4.89 4.60
N LEU A 111 0.54 5.02 4.48
CA LEU A 111 1.16 6.06 3.66
C LEU A 111 0.90 5.80 2.17
N LEU A 112 0.99 4.54 1.73
CA LEU A 112 0.68 4.15 0.35
C LEU A 112 -0.75 4.55 -0.02
N ILE A 113 -1.75 4.11 0.76
CA ILE A 113 -3.16 4.41 0.51
C ILE A 113 -3.39 5.93 0.58
N HIS A 114 -2.77 6.64 1.52
CA HIS A 114 -2.91 8.10 1.63
C HIS A 114 -2.39 8.83 0.37
N VAL A 115 -1.21 8.43 -0.15
CA VAL A 115 -0.61 9.05 -1.34
C VAL A 115 -1.35 8.67 -2.63
N VAL A 116 -1.82 7.43 -2.73
CA VAL A 116 -2.60 6.94 -3.89
C VAL A 116 -4.02 7.51 -3.88
N GLY A 117 -4.57 7.77 -2.70
CA GLY A 117 -5.97 8.10 -2.46
C GLY A 117 -6.83 6.85 -2.26
N ILE A 118 -7.80 6.92 -1.34
CA ILE A 118 -8.75 5.82 -1.04
C ILE A 118 -9.47 5.35 -2.29
N GLU A 119 -10.07 6.26 -3.07
CA GLU A 119 -10.86 5.91 -4.25
C GLU A 119 -10.06 5.11 -5.28
N LYS A 120 -8.86 5.61 -5.62
CA LYS A 120 -7.97 4.90 -6.56
C LYS A 120 -7.49 3.57 -5.98
N SER A 121 -7.21 3.51 -4.68
CA SER A 121 -6.81 2.28 -4.01
C SER A 121 -7.93 1.22 -4.08
N ILE A 122 -9.19 1.62 -3.84
CA ILE A 122 -10.35 0.74 -3.98
C ILE A 122 -10.49 0.27 -5.42
N ILE A 123 -10.42 1.17 -6.41
CA ILE A 123 -10.49 0.82 -7.84
C ILE A 123 -9.45 -0.25 -8.22
N LEU A 124 -8.25 -0.21 -7.63
CA LEU A 124 -7.18 -1.16 -7.92
C LEU A 124 -7.30 -2.49 -7.16
N LEU A 125 -8.05 -2.53 -6.05
CA LEU A 125 -8.18 -3.69 -5.17
C LEU A 125 -9.53 -4.42 -5.30
N ASP A 126 -10.56 -3.76 -5.80
CA ASP A 126 -11.93 -4.26 -5.95
C ASP A 126 -12.12 -4.87 -7.35
N PHE A 127 -12.24 -6.20 -7.42
CA PHE A 127 -12.30 -6.97 -8.66
C PHE A 127 -13.73 -7.31 -9.05
#